data_AF-A0A0A3ZXM4-F1
#
_entry.id   AF-A0A0A3ZXM4-F1
#
_cell.length_a   1.000
_cell.length_b   1.000
_cell.length_c   1.000
_cell.angle_alpha   90.00
_cell.angle_beta   90.00
_cell.angle_gamma   90.00
#
_symmetry.space_group_name_H-M   'P 1'
#
loop_
_entity.id
_entity.type
_entity.pdbx_description
1 polymer ?
#
loop_
_entity_poly.entity_id
_entity_poly.type
_entity_poly.pdbx_seq_one_letter_code
_entity_poly.pdbx_strand_id
1 'polypeptide(L)'
;MKTPLCVDLDGTLVRTDTLVESFLLLIKKNPLYVFLCILWLFRGKAVLKDEIASRVTLNVATLPYNEELLSVIREEHAQGRELWLCTAANIKIAKAVADHLGIFSRVIASDKTRNVSSSVKAGEILAFTSAFDYAGNSSDDIKVWHKSSGAIVVDLPKKLLAKVSAPILHKIDNNTNIEKAWIKEIRIHQWAKNLLIFVPLLVAHEIDKSSLFLSTALAVLAFCFCASSVYLLNDLVDLEADREHKTKRNRPIASGDITLIHGIIAAVVLIVASVSISIFLPVEFAFALALYYVITLAYSFALKRKVVIDVATLAILYSMRLIAGATATGIELSNWLISFSMFMFFSLAIVKRVVELKSAESDAKIKGRGYYPTDMPLLLASGVSAGYISILVFTLYIDSYASMQIYDNPNALYLIAPILFVWLTRVWLITWRGNMHDDPVAFAIKDRTSQVMGLIMLALITFATGV
;
A
#
# COMPACT_ATOMS: atom_id res chain seq x y z
N MET A 1 32.82 -36.12 3.95
CA MET A 1 31.83 -35.17 3.40
C MET A 1 31.41 -34.25 4.53
N LYS A 2 31.24 -32.94 4.30
CA LYS A 2 30.62 -32.03 5.29
C LYS A 2 29.21 -32.54 5.61
N THR A 3 28.73 -32.32 6.84
CA THR A 3 27.34 -32.64 7.23
C THR A 3 26.35 -31.90 6.33
N PRO A 4 25.22 -32.49 5.91
CA PRO A 4 24.23 -31.80 5.09
C PRO A 4 23.73 -30.53 5.80
N LEU A 5 23.53 -29.45 5.04
CA LEU A 5 22.94 -28.21 5.52
C LEU A 5 21.45 -28.20 5.22
N CYS A 6 20.65 -28.28 6.27
CA CYS A 6 19.18 -28.21 6.21
C CYS A 6 18.73 -26.76 6.36
N VAL A 7 17.92 -26.27 5.44
CA VAL A 7 17.50 -24.86 5.38
C VAL A 7 15.98 -24.78 5.52
N ASP A 8 15.46 -23.99 6.45
CA ASP A 8 14.04 -23.69 6.49
C ASP A 8 13.62 -22.69 5.39
N LEU A 9 12.35 -22.72 5.01
CA LEU A 9 11.82 -21.85 3.97
C LEU A 9 11.30 -20.53 4.54
N ASP A 10 10.15 -20.58 5.21
CA ASP A 10 9.39 -19.40 5.65
C ASP A 10 10.15 -18.63 6.73
N GLY A 11 10.37 -17.34 6.49
CA GLY A 11 11.13 -16.44 7.38
C GLY A 11 12.65 -16.70 7.44
N THR A 12 13.16 -17.74 6.77
CA THR A 12 14.60 -18.08 6.74
C THR A 12 15.17 -17.87 5.34
N LEU A 13 14.85 -18.76 4.39
CA LEU A 13 15.26 -18.61 2.99
C LEU A 13 14.50 -17.49 2.28
N VAL A 14 13.22 -17.33 2.60
CA VAL A 14 12.38 -16.23 2.12
C VAL A 14 11.90 -15.41 3.30
N ARG A 15 11.86 -14.08 3.17
CA ARG A 15 11.44 -13.13 4.22
C ARG A 15 9.91 -13.02 4.37
N THR A 16 9.18 -14.02 3.89
CA THR A 16 7.72 -14.06 3.89
C THR A 16 7.23 -15.40 4.43
N ASP A 17 5.94 -15.47 4.73
CA ASP A 17 5.24 -16.72 5.03
C ASP A 17 4.47 -17.15 3.77
N THR A 18 4.91 -18.24 3.14
CA THR A 18 4.33 -18.74 1.90
C THR A 18 2.90 -19.25 2.05
N LEU A 19 2.47 -19.66 3.25
CA LEU A 19 1.08 -20.03 3.52
C LEU A 19 0.18 -18.80 3.56
N VAL A 20 0.59 -17.74 4.26
CA VAL A 20 -0.18 -16.48 4.30
C VAL A 20 -0.23 -15.85 2.92
N GLU A 21 0.86 -15.88 2.17
CA GLU A 21 0.89 -15.36 0.81
C GLU A 21 -0.03 -16.15 -0.14
N SER A 22 0.00 -17.48 -0.07
CA SER A 22 -0.92 -18.34 -0.83
C SER A 22 -2.37 -18.12 -0.43
N PHE A 23 -2.65 -17.87 0.85
CA PHE A 23 -3.98 -17.48 1.33
C PHE A 23 -4.42 -16.14 0.70
N LEU A 24 -3.57 -15.11 0.69
CA LEU A 24 -3.89 -13.83 0.07
C LEU A 24 -4.16 -13.95 -1.44
N LEU A 25 -3.38 -14.78 -2.15
CA LEU A 25 -3.64 -15.10 -3.56
C LEU A 25 -5.00 -15.80 -3.76
N LEU A 26 -5.38 -16.68 -2.84
CA LEU A 26 -6.67 -17.37 -2.89
C LEU A 26 -7.84 -16.38 -2.70
N ILE A 27 -7.73 -15.48 -1.72
CA ILE A 27 -8.71 -14.42 -1.48
C ILE A 27 -8.79 -13.45 -2.66
N LYS A 28 -7.65 -13.09 -3.27
CA LYS A 28 -7.61 -12.24 -4.48
C LYS A 28 -8.36 -12.90 -5.64
N LYS A 29 -8.25 -14.22 -5.79
CA LYS A 29 -8.94 -14.98 -6.84
C LYS A 29 -10.44 -15.06 -6.58
N ASN A 30 -10.86 -15.34 -5.35
CA ASN A 30 -12.25 -15.28 -4.92
C ASN A 30 -12.34 -15.05 -3.40
N PRO A 31 -12.84 -13.89 -2.95
CA PRO A 31 -12.93 -13.56 -1.53
C PRO A 31 -13.76 -14.54 -0.69
N LEU A 32 -14.72 -15.26 -1.30
CA LEU A 32 -15.57 -16.22 -0.60
C LEU A 32 -14.80 -17.43 -0.06
N TYR A 33 -13.58 -17.69 -0.54
CA TYR A 33 -12.73 -18.74 0.02
C TYR A 33 -12.38 -18.53 1.49
N VAL A 34 -12.52 -17.31 2.04
CA VAL A 34 -12.30 -17.05 3.47
C VAL A 34 -13.13 -17.98 4.37
N PHE A 35 -14.39 -18.24 3.99
CA PHE A 35 -15.27 -19.12 4.75
C PHE A 35 -14.84 -20.59 4.64
N LEU A 36 -14.37 -21.01 3.47
CA LEU A 36 -13.86 -22.36 3.27
C LEU A 36 -12.55 -22.61 4.03
N CYS A 37 -11.68 -21.60 4.12
CA CYS A 37 -10.46 -21.69 4.93
C CYS A 37 -10.76 -21.96 6.40
N ILE A 38 -11.84 -21.38 6.95
CA ILE A 38 -12.30 -21.66 8.32
C ILE A 38 -12.70 -23.15 8.44
N LEU A 39 -13.50 -23.66 7.49
CA LEU A 39 -13.93 -25.06 7.47
C LEU A 39 -12.75 -26.03 7.32
N TRP A 40 -11.77 -25.71 6.48
CA TRP A 40 -10.56 -26.54 6.30
C TRP A 40 -9.67 -26.51 7.53
N LEU A 41 -9.58 -25.38 8.23
CA LEU A 41 -8.84 -25.28 9.49
C LEU A 41 -9.44 -26.20 10.57
N PHE A 42 -10.78 -26.29 10.67
CA PHE A 42 -11.44 -27.25 11.56
C PHE A 42 -11.13 -28.72 11.23
N ARG A 43 -10.78 -29.03 9.96
CA ARG A 43 -10.32 -30.36 9.53
C ARG A 43 -8.82 -30.59 9.75
N GLY A 44 -8.09 -29.58 10.23
CA GLY A 44 -6.67 -29.65 10.57
C GLY A 44 -5.77 -28.77 9.70
N LYS A 45 -4.63 -28.35 10.27
CA LYS A 45 -3.67 -27.44 9.60
C LYS A 45 -3.09 -28.01 8.30
N ALA A 46 -2.85 -29.33 8.23
CA ALA A 46 -2.36 -29.98 7.01
C ALA A 46 -3.38 -29.89 5.86
N VAL A 47 -4.67 -30.11 6.17
CA VAL A 47 -5.77 -29.98 5.21
C VAL A 47 -5.86 -28.55 4.68
N LEU A 48 -5.83 -27.55 5.57
CA LEU A 48 -5.82 -26.14 5.16
C LEU A 48 -4.69 -25.82 4.18
N LYS A 49 -3.46 -26.23 4.50
CA LYS A 49 -2.28 -26.00 3.64
C LYS A 49 -2.44 -26.65 2.27
N ASP A 50 -2.95 -27.88 2.21
CA ASP A 50 -3.14 -28.62 0.97
C ASP A 50 -4.28 -28.05 0.10
N GLU A 51 -5.41 -27.67 0.70
CA GLU A 51 -6.54 -27.07 -0.01
C GLU A 51 -6.18 -25.68 -0.58
N ILE A 52 -5.36 -24.89 0.12
CA ILE A 52 -4.82 -23.63 -0.40
C ILE A 52 -3.84 -23.91 -1.56
N ALA A 53 -2.82 -24.73 -1.34
CA ALA A 53 -1.77 -25.02 -2.32
C ALA A 53 -2.26 -25.76 -3.58
N SER A 54 -3.45 -26.37 -3.55
CA SER A 54 -4.07 -26.98 -4.72
C SER A 54 -4.86 -25.99 -5.59
N ARG A 55 -5.22 -24.81 -5.09
CA ARG A 55 -6.10 -23.84 -5.79
C ARG A 55 -5.38 -22.62 -6.34
N VAL A 56 -4.18 -22.34 -5.83
CA VAL A 56 -3.32 -21.25 -6.26
C VAL A 56 -1.89 -21.74 -6.49
N THR A 57 -1.21 -21.10 -7.43
CA THR A 57 0.21 -21.34 -7.70
C THR A 57 0.95 -20.07 -7.30
N LEU A 58 1.91 -20.22 -6.37
CA LEU A 58 2.76 -19.12 -5.92
C LEU A 58 3.88 -18.90 -6.94
N ASN A 59 4.11 -17.65 -7.35
CA ASN A 59 5.23 -17.30 -8.22
C ASN A 59 6.53 -17.22 -7.41
N VAL A 60 7.21 -18.36 -7.30
CA VAL A 60 8.42 -18.52 -6.49
C VAL A 60 9.59 -17.64 -6.93
N ALA A 61 9.62 -17.19 -8.19
CA ALA A 61 10.69 -16.33 -8.70
C ALA A 61 10.64 -14.91 -8.13
N THR A 62 9.47 -14.49 -7.63
CA THR A 62 9.26 -13.15 -7.07
C THR A 62 9.34 -13.12 -5.54
N LEU A 63 9.59 -14.25 -4.89
CA LEU A 63 9.66 -14.28 -3.42
C LEU A 63 10.80 -13.40 -2.90
N PRO A 64 10.66 -12.79 -1.70
CA PRO A 64 11.67 -11.92 -1.13
C PRO A 64 12.75 -12.80 -0.48
N TYR A 65 13.63 -13.37 -1.29
CA TYR A 65 14.72 -14.21 -0.81
C TYR A 65 15.65 -13.43 0.12
N ASN A 66 16.16 -14.10 1.15
CA ASN A 66 17.25 -13.56 1.93
C ASN A 66 18.54 -13.70 1.12
N GLU A 67 18.92 -12.64 0.40
CA GLU A 67 20.08 -12.63 -0.50
C GLU A 67 21.40 -12.95 0.21
N GLU A 68 21.55 -12.57 1.49
CA GLU A 68 22.73 -12.90 2.29
C GLU A 68 22.78 -14.38 2.65
N LEU A 69 21.65 -14.99 3.03
CA LEU A 69 21.61 -16.44 3.24
C LEU A 69 21.82 -17.19 1.93
N LEU A 70 21.21 -16.69 0.84
CA LEU A 70 21.29 -17.32 -0.47
C LEU A 70 22.72 -17.35 -1.00
N SER A 71 23.52 -16.29 -0.75
CA SER A 71 24.93 -16.27 -1.11
C SER A 71 25.73 -17.31 -0.31
N VAL A 72 25.53 -17.39 1.00
CA VAL A 72 26.19 -18.37 1.89
C VAL A 72 25.89 -19.81 1.46
N ILE A 73 24.62 -20.15 1.21
CA ILE A 73 24.27 -21.52 0.83
C ILE A 73 24.74 -21.87 -0.59
N ARG A 74 24.76 -20.91 -1.52
CA ARG A 74 25.32 -21.12 -2.87
C ARG A 74 26.83 -21.41 -2.81
N GLU A 75 27.55 -20.73 -1.93
CA GLU A 75 28.98 -21.01 -1.70
C GLU A 75 29.19 -22.41 -1.13
N GLU A 76 28.43 -22.82 -0.11
CA GLU A 76 28.50 -24.18 0.44
C GLU A 76 28.15 -25.25 -0.62
N HIS A 77 27.16 -24.98 -1.48
CA HIS A 77 26.82 -25.88 -2.59
C HIS A 77 27.97 -26.01 -3.59
N ALA A 78 28.63 -24.90 -3.95
CA ALA A 78 29.79 -24.90 -4.85
C ALA A 78 30.98 -25.67 -4.27
N GLN A 79 31.09 -25.72 -2.93
CA GLN A 79 32.08 -26.56 -2.21
C GLN A 79 31.68 -28.05 -2.15
N GLY A 80 30.58 -28.45 -2.79
CA GLY A 80 30.11 -29.83 -2.84
C GLY A 80 29.34 -30.29 -1.61
N ARG A 81 28.87 -29.37 -0.77
CA ARG A 81 28.03 -29.72 0.38
C ARG A 81 26.60 -30.01 -0.06
N GLU A 82 26.01 -31.07 0.49
CA GLU A 82 24.59 -31.35 0.29
C GLU A 82 23.72 -30.31 0.99
N LEU A 83 22.75 -29.76 0.26
CA LEU A 83 21.75 -28.83 0.78
C LEU A 83 20.36 -29.46 0.74
N TRP A 84 19.64 -29.41 1.85
CA TRP A 84 18.29 -29.93 1.96
C TRP A 84 17.32 -28.81 2.33
N LEU A 85 16.19 -28.71 1.63
CA LEU A 85 15.11 -27.77 1.98
C LEU A 85 14.15 -28.46 2.95
N CYS A 86 14.10 -27.99 4.19
CA CYS A 86 13.40 -28.65 5.30
C CYS A 86 12.35 -27.72 5.95
N THR A 87 11.09 -27.80 5.49
CA THR A 87 10.07 -26.80 5.82
C THR A 87 8.73 -27.37 6.25
N ALA A 88 7.98 -26.58 7.03
CA ALA A 88 6.58 -26.86 7.33
C ALA A 88 5.64 -26.44 6.18
N ALA A 89 6.13 -25.77 5.13
CA ALA A 89 5.34 -25.41 3.96
C ALA A 89 4.83 -26.66 3.20
N ASN A 90 3.81 -26.48 2.35
CA ASN A 90 3.30 -27.56 1.51
C ASN A 90 4.37 -27.99 0.49
N ILE A 91 4.47 -29.31 0.25
CA ILE A 91 5.45 -29.92 -0.65
C ILE A 91 5.44 -29.33 -2.06
N LYS A 92 4.29 -28.87 -2.58
CA LYS A 92 4.23 -28.22 -3.90
C LYS A 92 5.03 -26.92 -3.94
N ILE A 93 4.91 -26.11 -2.89
CA ILE A 93 5.64 -24.84 -2.76
C ILE A 93 7.13 -25.13 -2.56
N ALA A 94 7.46 -26.03 -1.64
CA ALA A 94 8.84 -26.39 -1.34
C ALA A 94 9.58 -26.94 -2.57
N LYS A 95 8.94 -27.83 -3.34
CA LYS A 95 9.49 -28.33 -4.60
C LYS A 95 9.65 -27.22 -5.64
N ALA A 96 8.65 -26.37 -5.83
CA ALA A 96 8.76 -25.25 -6.78
C ALA A 96 9.94 -24.33 -6.44
N VAL A 97 10.18 -24.04 -5.16
CA VAL A 97 11.35 -23.25 -4.71
C VAL A 97 12.66 -24.00 -4.96
N ALA A 98 12.71 -25.29 -4.62
CA ALA A 98 13.89 -26.12 -4.83
C ALA A 98 14.27 -26.23 -6.32
N ASP A 99 13.28 -26.48 -7.18
CA ASP A 99 13.43 -26.56 -8.63
C ASP A 99 13.87 -25.23 -9.23
N HIS A 100 13.33 -24.11 -8.73
CA HIS A 100 13.70 -22.76 -9.16
C HIS A 100 15.17 -22.42 -8.83
N LEU A 101 15.62 -22.77 -7.63
CA LEU A 101 16.99 -22.45 -7.20
C LEU A 101 18.03 -23.46 -7.70
N GLY A 102 17.65 -24.71 -7.91
CA GLY A 102 18.51 -25.75 -8.48
C GLY A 102 19.68 -26.22 -7.59
N ILE A 103 19.72 -25.80 -6.32
CA ILE A 103 20.83 -26.08 -5.38
C ILE A 103 20.51 -27.14 -4.31
N PHE A 104 19.24 -27.54 -4.17
CA PHE A 104 18.81 -28.48 -3.14
C PHE A 104 18.76 -29.91 -3.68
N SER A 105 19.48 -30.82 -3.02
CA SER A 105 19.49 -32.25 -3.38
C SER A 105 18.32 -33.02 -2.78
N ARG A 106 17.66 -32.48 -1.74
CA ARG A 106 16.51 -33.09 -1.07
C ARG A 106 15.52 -32.04 -0.57
N VAL A 107 14.24 -32.40 -0.58
CA VAL A 107 13.15 -31.60 -0.01
C VAL A 107 12.39 -32.43 1.03
N ILE A 108 12.34 -31.94 2.26
CA ILE A 108 11.51 -32.46 3.36
C ILE A 108 10.44 -31.39 3.65
N ALA A 109 9.19 -31.67 3.31
CA ALA A 109 8.10 -30.70 3.46
C ALA A 109 6.80 -31.37 3.92
N SER A 110 5.82 -30.55 4.30
CA SER A 110 4.50 -31.04 4.72
C SER A 110 3.65 -31.45 3.52
N ASP A 111 2.84 -32.50 3.69
CA ASP A 111 1.86 -32.96 2.70
C ASP A 111 0.45 -33.05 3.33
N LYS A 112 -0.51 -33.63 2.59
CA LYS A 112 -1.91 -33.76 3.00
C LYS A 112 -2.10 -34.54 4.31
N THR A 113 -1.19 -35.48 4.59
CA THR A 113 -1.27 -36.42 5.72
C THR A 113 -0.25 -36.14 6.82
N ARG A 114 0.88 -35.50 6.46
CA ARG A 114 2.03 -35.31 7.32
C ARG A 114 2.36 -33.83 7.47
N ASN A 115 2.36 -33.34 8.70
CA ASN A 115 2.78 -31.98 9.03
C ASN A 115 4.20 -32.00 9.62
N VAL A 116 5.18 -31.49 8.88
CA VAL A 116 6.58 -31.37 9.29
C VAL A 116 6.75 -30.13 10.17
N SER A 117 6.15 -30.15 11.36
CA SER A 117 6.30 -29.09 12.37
C SER A 117 7.64 -29.18 13.09
N SER A 118 7.99 -28.14 13.85
CA SER A 118 9.23 -28.04 14.64
C SER A 118 9.59 -29.30 15.44
N SER A 119 8.61 -29.93 16.09
CA SER A 119 8.83 -31.12 16.92
C SER A 119 9.20 -32.38 16.15
N VAL A 120 8.78 -32.48 14.88
CA VAL A 120 8.98 -33.65 14.03
C VAL A 120 10.13 -33.43 13.04
N LYS A 121 10.34 -32.18 12.59
CA LYS A 121 11.32 -31.79 11.55
C LYS A 121 12.71 -32.37 11.79
N ALA A 122 13.25 -32.28 13.01
CA ALA A 122 14.55 -32.84 13.32
C ALA A 122 14.59 -34.38 13.23
N GLY A 123 13.51 -35.06 13.63
CA GLY A 123 13.40 -36.51 13.47
C GLY A 123 13.33 -36.94 12.00
N GLU A 124 12.64 -36.16 11.16
CA GLU A 124 12.61 -36.36 9.72
C GLU A 124 13.98 -36.27 9.08
N ILE A 125 14.75 -35.25 9.46
CA ILE A 125 16.11 -35.06 8.95
C ILE A 125 16.99 -36.23 9.38
N LEU A 126 16.93 -36.62 10.66
CA LEU A 126 17.73 -37.71 11.22
C LEU A 126 17.35 -39.10 10.67
N ALA A 127 16.20 -39.26 10.04
CA ALA A 127 15.85 -40.49 9.34
C ALA A 127 16.71 -40.73 8.09
N PHE A 128 17.37 -39.68 7.56
CA PHE A 128 18.19 -39.75 6.35
C PHE A 128 19.68 -39.49 6.59
N THR A 129 20.07 -38.95 7.75
CA THR A 129 21.47 -38.66 8.10
C THR A 129 21.71 -38.81 9.60
N SER A 130 22.95 -39.09 10.00
CA SER A 130 23.35 -39.14 11.42
C SER A 130 23.63 -37.76 12.04
N ALA A 131 23.92 -36.75 11.21
CA ALA A 131 24.23 -35.38 11.64
C ALA A 131 23.85 -34.37 10.55
N PHE A 132 23.51 -33.14 10.94
CA PHE A 132 23.13 -32.07 10.03
C PHE A 132 23.36 -30.69 10.68
N ASP A 133 23.62 -29.67 9.87
CA ASP A 133 23.56 -28.27 10.31
C ASP A 133 22.22 -27.67 9.88
N TYR A 134 21.73 -26.67 10.61
CA TYR A 134 20.38 -26.15 10.38
C TYR A 134 20.33 -24.62 10.33
N ALA A 135 19.75 -24.09 9.25
CA ALA A 135 19.40 -22.69 9.10
C ALA A 135 17.92 -22.45 9.46
N GLY A 136 17.67 -21.52 10.39
CA GLY A 136 16.33 -21.21 10.89
C GLY A 136 16.23 -19.80 11.51
N ASN A 137 15.00 -19.38 11.82
CA ASN A 137 14.70 -18.00 12.23
C ASN A 137 13.75 -17.88 13.43
N SER A 138 13.20 -18.98 13.92
CA SER A 138 12.03 -18.95 14.82
C SER A 138 12.26 -19.64 16.15
N SER A 139 11.33 -19.46 17.09
CA SER A 139 11.31 -20.24 18.34
C SER A 139 11.08 -21.73 18.10
N ASP A 140 10.42 -22.06 16.99
CA ASP A 140 10.15 -23.43 16.57
C ASP A 140 11.44 -24.17 16.20
N ASP A 141 12.44 -23.44 15.70
CA ASP A 141 13.74 -23.97 15.30
C ASP A 141 14.66 -24.33 16.46
N ILE A 142 14.38 -23.84 17.68
CA ILE A 142 15.12 -24.18 18.89
C ILE A 142 15.15 -25.70 19.11
N LYS A 143 14.02 -26.38 18.87
CA LYS A 143 13.91 -27.84 18.98
C LYS A 143 14.75 -28.58 17.94
N VAL A 144 14.99 -27.94 16.79
CA VAL A 144 15.79 -28.49 15.71
C VAL A 144 17.27 -28.29 16.00
N TRP A 145 17.67 -27.11 16.49
CA TRP A 145 19.04 -26.83 16.92
C TRP A 145 19.50 -27.68 18.11
N HIS A 146 18.60 -28.20 18.93
CA HIS A 146 18.95 -29.21 19.96
C HIS A 146 19.49 -30.51 19.39
N LYS A 147 19.23 -30.80 18.11
CA LYS A 147 19.65 -32.03 17.43
C LYS A 147 20.58 -31.76 16.25
N SER A 148 20.96 -30.51 15.99
CA SER A 148 21.86 -30.13 14.90
C SER A 148 23.30 -30.00 15.39
N SER A 149 24.25 -30.22 14.48
CA SER A 149 25.68 -30.08 14.76
C SER A 149 26.16 -28.62 14.67
N GLY A 150 25.44 -27.79 13.93
CA GLY A 150 25.68 -26.35 13.79
C GLY A 150 24.39 -25.59 13.50
N ALA A 151 24.42 -24.29 13.76
CA ALA A 151 23.30 -23.38 13.56
C ALA A 151 23.69 -22.22 12.63
N ILE A 152 22.89 -21.99 11.59
CA ILE A 152 22.84 -20.71 10.89
C ILE A 152 21.59 -19.98 11.39
N VAL A 153 21.78 -18.82 11.99
CA VAL A 153 20.69 -18.08 12.63
C VAL A 153 20.34 -16.87 11.78
N VAL A 154 19.06 -16.77 11.40
CA VAL A 154 18.54 -15.70 10.54
C VAL A 154 17.51 -14.88 11.30
N ASP A 155 17.71 -13.57 11.41
CA ASP A 155 16.76 -12.60 11.98
C ASP A 155 16.18 -12.99 13.36
N LEU A 156 16.95 -13.74 14.15
CA LEU A 156 16.47 -14.29 15.42
C LEU A 156 16.56 -13.24 16.55
N PRO A 157 15.47 -12.97 17.29
CA PRO A 157 15.49 -12.04 18.41
C PRO A 157 16.57 -12.39 19.45
N LYS A 158 17.21 -11.37 20.04
CA LYS A 158 18.24 -11.54 21.10
C LYS A 158 17.83 -12.48 22.24
N LYS A 159 16.56 -12.47 22.62
CA LYS A 159 16.00 -13.36 23.67
C LYS A 159 16.01 -14.85 23.27
N LEU A 160 15.91 -15.14 21.98
CA LEU A 160 15.92 -16.51 21.45
C LEU A 160 17.32 -16.96 21.06
N LEU A 161 18.21 -16.03 20.67
CA LEU A 161 19.63 -16.32 20.42
C LEU A 161 20.31 -17.04 21.61
N ALA A 162 19.98 -16.64 22.84
CA ALA A 162 20.50 -17.28 24.05
C ALA A 162 20.03 -18.74 24.25
N LYS A 163 19.03 -19.21 23.49
CA LYS A 163 18.47 -20.56 23.57
C LYS A 163 18.98 -21.49 22.46
N VAL A 164 19.83 -21.00 21.56
CA VAL A 164 20.43 -21.82 20.49
C VAL A 164 21.50 -22.72 21.13
N SER A 165 21.28 -24.03 21.09
CA SER A 165 22.19 -25.01 21.72
C SER A 165 23.35 -25.43 20.84
N ALA A 166 23.22 -25.31 19.52
CA ALA A 166 24.29 -25.68 18.58
C ALA A 166 25.27 -24.51 18.38
N PRO A 167 26.54 -24.78 18.05
CA PRO A 167 27.50 -23.74 17.65
C PRO A 167 26.96 -22.90 16.49
N ILE A 168 26.97 -21.57 16.66
CA ILE A 168 26.53 -20.64 15.62
C ILE A 168 27.64 -20.52 14.57
N LEU A 169 27.36 -21.01 13.37
CA LEU A 169 28.27 -20.97 12.22
C LEU A 169 28.19 -19.62 11.50
N HIS A 170 26.96 -19.15 11.29
CA HIS A 170 26.67 -17.86 10.67
C HIS A 170 25.50 -17.20 11.39
N LYS A 171 25.56 -15.87 11.49
CA LYS A 171 24.48 -15.03 11.99
C LYS A 171 24.16 -13.97 10.96
N ILE A 172 22.91 -13.97 10.49
CA ILE A 172 22.40 -13.07 9.46
C ILE A 172 21.31 -12.23 10.11
N ASP A 173 21.55 -10.93 10.26
CA ASP A 173 20.60 -9.98 10.84
C ASP A 173 20.25 -8.89 9.82
N ASN A 174 18.96 -8.67 9.61
CA ASN A 174 18.45 -7.58 8.81
C ASN A 174 18.34 -6.31 9.67
N ASN A 175 19.15 -5.29 9.35
CA ASN A 175 19.16 -4.01 10.06
C ASN A 175 18.00 -3.07 9.66
N THR A 176 16.82 -3.62 9.38
CA THR A 176 15.68 -2.79 9.00
C THR A 176 15.19 -1.97 10.19
N ASN A 177 15.11 -0.65 10.01
CA ASN A 177 14.44 0.22 10.97
C ASN A 177 12.92 0.03 10.87
N ILE A 178 12.36 -0.74 11.81
CA ILE A 178 10.95 -1.13 11.85
C ILE A 178 10.02 0.09 11.90
N GLU A 179 10.39 1.15 12.64
CA GLU A 179 9.57 2.37 12.73
C GLU A 179 9.48 3.09 11.39
N LYS A 180 10.62 3.25 10.70
CA LYS A 180 10.66 3.83 9.35
C LYS A 180 9.88 2.96 8.36
N ALA A 181 9.95 1.64 8.49
CA ALA A 181 9.16 0.71 7.69
C ALA A 181 7.66 0.98 7.87
N TRP A 182 7.16 1.07 9.11
CA TRP A 182 5.76 1.38 9.37
C TRP A 182 5.32 2.75 8.87
N ILE A 183 6.11 3.80 9.08
CA ILE A 183 5.82 5.15 8.58
C ILE A 183 5.67 5.14 7.04
N LYS A 184 6.55 4.40 6.35
CA LYS A 184 6.51 4.24 4.90
C LYS A 184 5.29 3.44 4.45
N GLU A 185 4.96 2.36 5.15
CA GLU A 185 3.86 1.44 4.80
C GLU A 185 2.47 2.06 5.05
N ILE A 186 2.30 2.77 6.18
CA ILE A 186 1.08 3.54 6.49
C ILE A 186 0.91 4.72 5.52
N ARG A 187 2.00 5.17 4.89
CA ARG A 187 2.04 6.28 3.93
C ARG A 187 1.58 7.60 4.54
N ILE A 188 2.13 7.97 5.70
CA ILE A 188 1.80 9.22 6.41
C ILE A 188 1.92 10.45 5.48
N HIS A 189 2.87 10.46 4.54
CA HIS A 189 3.01 11.53 3.55
C HIS A 189 1.77 11.74 2.65
N GLN A 190 0.91 10.72 2.47
CA GLN A 190 -0.34 10.83 1.71
C GLN A 190 -1.48 11.47 2.52
N TRP A 191 -1.34 11.59 3.84
CA TRP A 191 -2.36 12.19 4.71
C TRP A 191 -2.61 13.66 4.39
N ALA A 192 -1.63 14.34 3.79
CA ALA A 192 -1.77 15.72 3.31
C ALA A 192 -2.98 15.91 2.37
N LYS A 193 -3.38 14.88 1.62
CA LYS A 193 -4.57 14.94 0.75
C LYS A 193 -5.86 15.11 1.55
N ASN A 194 -5.89 14.59 2.77
CA ASN A 194 -7.06 14.68 3.65
C ASN A 194 -7.21 16.07 4.26
N LEU A 195 -6.22 16.96 4.12
CA LEU A 195 -6.39 18.38 4.50
C LEU A 195 -7.49 19.08 3.68
N LEU A 196 -7.87 18.53 2.53
CA LEU A 196 -9.03 19.00 1.76
C LEU A 196 -10.36 18.93 2.55
N ILE A 197 -10.42 18.13 3.62
CA ILE A 197 -11.58 18.05 4.52
C ILE A 197 -11.75 19.36 5.33
N PHE A 198 -10.70 20.19 5.46
CA PHE A 198 -10.81 21.52 6.08
C PHE A 198 -11.40 22.59 5.16
N VAL A 199 -11.47 22.35 3.84
CA VAL A 199 -11.93 23.35 2.87
C VAL A 199 -13.33 23.92 3.21
N PRO A 200 -14.34 23.09 3.58
CA PRO A 200 -15.67 23.62 3.93
C PRO A 200 -15.63 24.57 5.14
N LEU A 201 -14.84 24.23 6.17
CA LEU A 201 -14.67 25.06 7.36
C LEU A 201 -14.01 26.40 7.04
N LEU A 202 -13.01 26.38 6.15
CA LEU A 202 -12.30 27.59 5.71
C LEU A 202 -13.19 28.51 4.88
N VAL A 203 -13.93 27.95 3.92
CA VAL A 203 -14.82 28.73 3.03
C VAL A 203 -16.00 29.33 3.78
N ALA A 204 -16.46 28.68 4.84
CA ALA A 204 -17.51 29.22 5.72
C ALA A 204 -16.98 30.30 6.69
N HIS A 205 -15.66 30.49 6.81
CA HIS A 205 -15.02 31.37 7.80
C HIS A 205 -15.34 31.01 9.26
N GLU A 206 -15.55 29.72 9.53
CA GLU A 206 -15.98 29.21 10.83
C GLU A 206 -14.84 28.52 11.61
N ILE A 207 -13.58 28.80 11.24
CA ILE A 207 -12.41 28.12 11.80
C ILE A 207 -12.21 28.39 13.30
N ASP A 208 -12.67 29.55 13.80
CA ASP A 208 -12.57 29.93 15.20
C ASP A 208 -13.57 29.19 16.10
N LYS A 209 -14.58 28.53 15.53
CA LYS A 209 -15.51 27.69 16.28
C LYS A 209 -14.84 26.38 16.68
N SER A 210 -14.44 26.28 17.94
CA SER A 210 -13.69 25.13 18.47
C SER A 210 -14.40 23.78 18.26
N SER A 211 -15.73 23.74 18.31
CA SER A 211 -16.52 22.52 18.05
C SER A 211 -16.43 22.05 16.60
N LEU A 212 -16.51 22.97 15.63
CA LEU A 212 -16.41 22.65 14.21
C LEU A 212 -14.97 22.29 13.82
N PHE A 213 -13.99 22.98 14.40
CA PHE A 213 -12.59 22.63 14.24
C PHE A 213 -12.30 21.20 14.74
N LEU A 214 -12.75 20.85 15.94
CA LEU A 214 -12.58 19.50 16.50
C LEU A 214 -13.26 18.44 15.63
N SER A 215 -14.50 18.69 15.18
CA SER A 215 -15.24 17.78 14.31
C SER A 215 -14.49 17.54 12.98
N THR A 216 -13.94 18.61 12.39
CA THR A 216 -13.14 18.53 11.17
C THR A 216 -11.82 17.79 11.40
N ALA A 217 -11.15 18.02 12.52
CA ALA A 217 -9.91 17.33 12.87
C ALA A 217 -10.13 15.82 13.08
N LEU A 218 -11.23 15.44 13.74
CA LEU A 218 -11.64 14.03 13.87
C LEU A 218 -11.95 13.41 12.50
N ALA A 219 -12.66 14.13 11.63
CA ALA A 219 -12.96 13.69 10.27
C ALA A 219 -11.69 13.43 9.45
N VAL A 220 -10.69 14.32 9.54
CA VAL A 220 -9.37 14.16 8.91
C VAL A 220 -8.67 12.92 9.45
N LEU A 221 -8.63 12.74 10.76
CA LEU A 221 -7.98 11.58 11.38
C LEU A 221 -8.65 10.26 10.97
N ALA A 222 -9.99 10.23 10.95
CA ALA A 222 -10.76 9.09 10.46
C ALA A 222 -10.42 8.76 8.99
N PHE A 223 -10.36 9.76 8.11
CA PHE A 223 -9.97 9.57 6.71
C PHE A 223 -8.52 9.12 6.54
N CYS A 224 -7.60 9.58 7.39
CA CYS A 224 -6.21 9.14 7.40
C CYS A 224 -6.10 7.65 7.72
N PHE A 225 -6.78 7.17 8.77
CA PHE A 225 -6.80 5.75 9.13
C PHE A 225 -7.52 4.90 8.07
N CYS A 226 -8.65 5.37 7.56
CA CYS A 226 -9.38 4.72 6.46
C CYS A 226 -8.49 4.53 5.22
N ALA A 227 -7.87 5.61 4.74
CA ALA A 227 -6.99 5.56 3.57
C ALA A 227 -5.80 4.63 3.79
N SER A 228 -5.18 4.68 4.98
CA SER A 228 -4.03 3.83 5.34
C SER A 228 -4.42 2.35 5.40
N SER A 229 -5.60 2.00 5.92
CA SER A 229 -6.14 0.64 5.88
C SER A 229 -6.30 0.12 4.45
N VAL A 230 -6.87 0.94 3.55
CA VAL A 230 -7.01 0.56 2.14
C VAL A 230 -5.63 0.41 1.47
N TYR A 231 -4.66 1.26 1.79
CA TYR A 231 -3.30 1.14 1.28
C TYR A 231 -2.63 -0.17 1.70
N LEU A 232 -2.73 -0.56 2.96
CA LEU A 232 -2.21 -1.83 3.46
C LEU A 232 -2.90 -3.03 2.79
N LEU A 233 -4.24 -3.00 2.69
CA LEU A 233 -5.00 -4.06 2.01
C LEU A 233 -4.53 -4.23 0.55
N ASN A 234 -4.32 -3.11 -0.15
CA ASN A 234 -3.86 -3.15 -1.53
C ASN A 234 -2.46 -3.73 -1.66
N ASP A 235 -1.52 -3.36 -0.78
CA ASP A 235 -0.16 -3.87 -0.81
C ASP A 235 -0.12 -5.38 -0.49
N LEU A 236 -1.00 -5.87 0.39
CA LEU A 236 -1.19 -7.30 0.66
C LEU A 236 -1.75 -8.07 -0.54
N VAL A 237 -2.69 -7.48 -1.28
CA VAL A 237 -3.32 -8.12 -2.46
C VAL A 237 -2.41 -8.07 -3.68
N ASP A 238 -1.65 -6.99 -3.87
CA ASP A 238 -0.80 -6.76 -5.05
C ASP A 238 0.67 -7.14 -4.83
N LEU A 239 0.99 -7.94 -3.81
CA LEU A 239 2.33 -8.44 -3.45
C LEU A 239 3.21 -8.82 -4.65
N GLU A 240 2.77 -9.79 -5.47
CA GLU A 240 3.54 -10.28 -6.63
C GLU A 240 3.84 -9.14 -7.62
N ALA A 241 2.81 -8.35 -7.96
CA ALA A 241 2.95 -7.24 -8.90
C ALA A 241 3.85 -6.12 -8.34
N ASP A 242 3.84 -5.91 -7.03
CA ASP A 242 4.69 -4.95 -6.37
C ASP A 242 6.16 -5.41 -6.36
N ARG A 243 6.44 -6.70 -6.17
CA ARG A 243 7.80 -7.26 -6.21
C ARG A 243 8.43 -7.25 -7.60
N GLU A 244 7.63 -7.38 -8.66
CA GLU A 244 8.10 -7.21 -10.05
C GLU A 244 8.41 -5.76 -10.42
N HIS A 245 7.88 -4.79 -9.68
CA HIS A 245 7.96 -3.38 -10.04
C HIS A 245 9.26 -2.72 -9.54
N LYS A 246 9.92 -1.93 -10.41
CA LYS A 246 11.22 -1.27 -10.17
C LYS A 246 11.36 -0.61 -8.79
N THR A 247 10.37 0.20 -8.39
CA THR A 247 10.36 0.90 -7.08
C THR A 247 9.48 0.27 -6.00
N LYS A 248 8.31 -0.31 -6.33
CA LYS A 248 7.37 -0.87 -5.34
C LYS A 248 7.87 -2.14 -4.67
N ARG A 249 8.86 -2.83 -5.26
CA ARG A 249 9.53 -3.98 -4.63
C ARG A 249 10.18 -3.63 -3.29
N ASN A 250 10.48 -2.34 -3.08
CA ASN A 250 11.04 -1.82 -1.84
C ASN A 250 9.98 -1.42 -0.81
N ARG A 251 8.69 -1.70 -1.05
CA ARG A 251 7.64 -1.52 -0.04
C ARG A 251 7.87 -2.52 1.10
N PRO A 252 7.84 -2.10 2.37
CA PRO A 252 8.09 -2.98 3.52
C PRO A 252 7.34 -4.32 3.52
N ILE A 253 6.06 -4.35 3.11
CA ILE A 253 5.32 -5.63 3.00
C ILE A 253 5.83 -6.48 1.83
N ALA A 254 6.20 -5.86 0.70
CA ALA A 254 6.71 -6.56 -0.48
C ALA A 254 8.13 -7.11 -0.27
N SER A 255 9.00 -6.35 0.41
CA SER A 255 10.39 -6.74 0.73
C SER A 255 10.49 -7.76 1.89
N GLY A 256 9.40 -7.97 2.63
CA GLY A 256 9.40 -8.82 3.82
C GLY A 256 9.93 -8.14 5.09
N ASP A 257 10.11 -6.81 5.07
CA ASP A 257 10.48 -6.02 6.25
C ASP A 257 9.34 -5.93 7.28
N ILE A 258 8.09 -5.99 6.81
CA ILE A 258 6.89 -6.14 7.64
C ILE A 258 6.22 -7.47 7.24
N THR A 259 6.02 -8.35 8.21
CA THR A 259 5.36 -9.63 7.95
C THR A 259 3.91 -9.42 7.49
N LEU A 260 3.40 -10.32 6.65
CA LEU A 260 2.03 -10.25 6.12
C LEU A 260 0.96 -10.21 7.21
N ILE A 261 1.12 -10.98 8.29
CA ILE A 261 0.16 -11.02 9.42
C ILE A 261 0.05 -9.65 10.09
N HIS A 262 1.19 -9.02 10.42
CA HIS A 262 1.19 -7.68 11.00
C HIS A 262 0.55 -6.65 10.04
N GLY A 263 0.79 -6.76 8.73
CA GLY A 263 0.11 -5.94 7.73
C GLY A 263 -1.42 -6.09 7.75
N ILE A 264 -1.92 -7.32 7.84
CA ILE A 264 -3.36 -7.62 7.94
C ILE A 264 -3.94 -7.04 9.24
N ILE A 265 -3.28 -7.27 10.38
CA ILE A 265 -3.71 -6.75 11.68
C ILE A 265 -3.75 -5.22 11.64
N ALA A 266 -2.72 -4.57 11.12
CA ALA A 266 -2.67 -3.11 11.01
C ALA A 266 -3.81 -2.57 10.12
N ALA A 267 -4.10 -3.23 8.99
CA ALA A 267 -5.22 -2.84 8.13
C ALA A 267 -6.56 -2.91 8.87
N VAL A 268 -6.79 -3.96 9.66
CA VAL A 268 -8.01 -4.14 10.47
C VAL A 268 -8.07 -3.12 11.62
N VAL A 269 -6.98 -2.92 12.35
CA VAL A 269 -6.92 -1.97 13.46
C VAL A 269 -7.20 -0.55 12.97
N LEU A 270 -6.63 -0.14 11.83
CA LEU A 270 -6.83 1.19 11.28
C LEU A 270 -8.27 1.42 10.80
N ILE A 271 -8.92 0.43 10.17
CA ILE A 271 -10.33 0.60 9.78
C ILE A 271 -11.24 0.63 11.01
N VAL A 272 -10.99 -0.20 12.02
CA VAL A 272 -11.73 -0.16 13.29
C VAL A 272 -11.56 1.20 13.97
N ALA A 273 -10.33 1.72 14.04
CA ALA A 273 -10.06 3.05 14.61
C ALA A 273 -10.79 4.16 13.83
N SER A 274 -10.80 4.08 12.49
CA SER A 274 -11.53 5.03 11.64
C SER A 274 -13.04 5.03 11.91
N VAL A 275 -13.64 3.84 12.00
CA VAL A 275 -15.07 3.66 12.32
C VAL A 275 -15.37 4.15 13.74
N SER A 276 -14.53 3.82 14.71
CA SER A 276 -14.69 4.30 16.10
C SER A 276 -14.68 5.82 16.19
N ILE A 277 -13.82 6.50 15.40
CA ILE A 277 -13.82 7.97 15.36
C ILE A 277 -15.11 8.50 14.72
N SER A 278 -15.64 7.85 13.68
CA SER A 278 -16.88 8.29 13.02
C SER A 278 -18.12 8.25 13.92
N ILE A 279 -18.10 7.51 15.03
CA ILE A 279 -19.20 7.49 16.01
C ILE A 279 -19.36 8.84 16.72
N PHE A 280 -18.28 9.63 16.81
CA PHE A 280 -18.31 10.97 17.40
C PHE A 280 -18.71 12.07 16.41
N LEU A 281 -19.06 11.70 15.18
CA LEU A 281 -19.43 12.60 14.10
C LEU A 281 -20.87 12.31 13.63
N PRO A 282 -21.51 13.24 12.90
CA PRO A 282 -22.83 13.02 12.32
C PRO A 282 -22.90 11.75 11.47
N VAL A 283 -24.07 11.11 11.41
CA VAL A 283 -24.24 9.83 10.69
C VAL A 283 -23.99 9.98 9.18
N GLU A 284 -24.23 11.17 8.64
CA GLU A 284 -23.95 11.56 7.26
C GLU A 284 -22.46 11.42 6.93
N PHE A 285 -21.58 11.75 7.88
CA PHE A 285 -20.13 11.55 7.73
C PHE A 285 -19.78 10.06 7.66
N ALA A 286 -20.40 9.22 8.49
CA ALA A 286 -20.17 7.78 8.45
C ALA A 286 -20.56 7.18 7.09
N PHE A 287 -21.66 7.63 6.48
CA PHE A 287 -22.03 7.26 5.12
C PHE A 287 -21.01 7.74 4.08
N ALA A 288 -20.54 8.99 4.18
CA ALA A 288 -19.52 9.51 3.27
C ALA A 288 -18.20 8.72 3.36
N LEU A 289 -17.77 8.37 4.59
CA LEU A 289 -16.58 7.55 4.86
C LEU A 289 -16.74 6.13 4.30
N ALA A 290 -17.89 5.49 4.53
CA ALA A 290 -18.19 4.16 4.01
C ALA A 290 -18.20 4.14 2.47
N LEU A 291 -18.84 5.14 1.84
CA LEU A 291 -18.86 5.29 0.39
C LEU A 291 -17.45 5.51 -0.17
N TYR A 292 -16.66 6.37 0.49
CA TYR A 292 -15.25 6.58 0.15
C TYR A 292 -14.44 5.27 0.19
N TYR A 293 -14.62 4.47 1.24
CA TYR A 293 -13.95 3.18 1.40
C TYR A 293 -14.33 2.21 0.27
N VAL A 294 -15.63 2.05 0.00
CA VAL A 294 -16.14 1.17 -1.07
C VAL A 294 -15.63 1.59 -2.44
N ILE A 295 -15.69 2.88 -2.78
CA ILE A 295 -15.18 3.38 -4.07
C ILE A 295 -13.67 3.16 -4.17
N THR A 296 -12.92 3.37 -3.08
CA THR A 296 -11.46 3.16 -3.09
C THR A 296 -11.12 1.68 -3.30
N LEU A 297 -11.84 0.75 -2.68
CA LEU A 297 -11.69 -0.68 -2.95
C LEU A 297 -12.06 -1.02 -4.40
N ALA A 298 -13.24 -0.59 -4.86
CA ALA A 298 -13.69 -0.81 -6.23
C ALA A 298 -12.68 -0.28 -7.26
N TYR A 299 -12.07 0.87 -6.98
CA TYR A 299 -10.98 1.42 -7.76
C TYR A 299 -9.80 0.46 -7.82
N SER A 300 -9.28 0.03 -6.67
CA SER A 300 -8.11 -0.85 -6.59
C SER A 300 -8.31 -2.19 -7.30
N PHE A 301 -9.48 -2.80 -7.20
CA PHE A 301 -9.75 -4.11 -7.80
C PHE A 301 -10.14 -4.03 -9.29
N ALA A 302 -10.95 -3.04 -9.68
CA ALA A 302 -11.61 -3.04 -10.98
C ALA A 302 -11.51 -1.71 -11.74
N LEU A 303 -11.92 -0.59 -11.14
CA LEU A 303 -12.14 0.66 -11.89
C LEU A 303 -10.83 1.24 -12.44
N LYS A 304 -9.70 0.99 -11.76
CA LYS A 304 -8.36 1.45 -12.18
C LYS A 304 -7.93 0.96 -13.57
N ARG A 305 -8.60 -0.06 -14.11
CA ARG A 305 -8.33 -0.68 -15.43
C ARG A 305 -9.18 -0.11 -16.56
N LYS A 306 -10.26 0.62 -16.25
CA LYS A 306 -11.19 1.18 -17.24
C LYS A 306 -10.76 2.62 -17.57
N VAL A 307 -10.56 2.89 -18.86
CA VAL A 307 -10.17 4.22 -19.39
C VAL A 307 -11.24 5.26 -19.03
N VAL A 308 -10.81 6.46 -18.66
CA VAL A 308 -11.62 7.62 -18.21
C VAL A 308 -12.30 7.39 -16.86
N ILE A 309 -12.88 6.21 -16.63
CA ILE A 309 -13.51 5.85 -15.35
C ILE A 309 -12.50 5.92 -14.21
N ASP A 310 -11.25 5.55 -14.43
CA ASP A 310 -10.18 5.66 -13.43
C ASP A 310 -9.94 7.13 -13.00
N VAL A 311 -9.82 8.05 -13.95
CA VAL A 311 -9.60 9.48 -13.71
C VAL A 311 -10.82 10.12 -13.06
N ALA A 312 -12.02 9.80 -13.57
CA ALA A 312 -13.28 10.24 -12.99
C ALA A 312 -13.42 9.77 -11.54
N THR A 313 -13.07 8.50 -11.25
CA THR A 313 -13.08 7.95 -9.90
C THR A 313 -12.09 8.68 -8.99
N LEU A 314 -10.88 8.99 -9.48
CA LEU A 314 -9.92 9.79 -8.71
C LEU A 314 -10.46 11.17 -8.37
N ALA A 315 -11.09 11.86 -9.33
CA ALA A 315 -11.74 13.15 -9.10
C ALA A 315 -12.82 13.07 -8.01
N ILE A 316 -13.72 12.07 -8.12
CA ILE A 316 -14.75 11.78 -7.11
C ILE A 316 -14.12 11.55 -5.74
N LEU A 317 -13.07 10.72 -5.65
CA LEU A 317 -12.41 10.43 -4.37
C LEU A 317 -11.74 11.67 -3.75
N TYR A 318 -11.26 12.63 -4.55
CA TYR A 318 -10.78 13.90 -4.04
C TYR A 318 -11.94 14.80 -3.58
N SER A 319 -13.01 14.95 -4.37
CA SER A 319 -14.20 15.73 -3.99
C SER A 319 -14.94 15.16 -2.78
N MET A 320 -14.94 13.84 -2.58
CA MET A 320 -15.50 13.19 -1.39
C MET A 320 -14.90 13.70 -0.08
N ARG A 321 -13.68 14.24 -0.10
CA ARG A 321 -13.07 14.86 1.10
C ARG A 321 -13.76 16.16 1.49
N LEU A 322 -14.18 16.95 0.51
CA LEU A 322 -14.95 18.17 0.77
C LEU A 322 -16.32 17.80 1.32
N ILE A 323 -16.98 16.81 0.72
CA ILE A 323 -18.28 16.30 1.19
C ILE A 323 -18.16 15.75 2.63
N ALA A 324 -17.07 15.04 2.93
CA ALA A 324 -16.81 14.56 4.27
C ALA A 324 -16.62 15.70 5.29
N GLY A 325 -15.89 16.76 4.93
CA GLY A 325 -15.75 17.94 5.79
C GLY A 325 -17.09 18.65 6.06
N ALA A 326 -17.90 18.79 5.02
CA ALA A 326 -19.23 19.37 5.08
C ALA A 326 -20.17 18.57 5.99
N THR A 327 -20.25 17.25 5.77
CA THR A 327 -21.08 16.35 6.59
C THR A 327 -20.60 16.23 8.03
N ALA A 328 -19.30 16.35 8.29
CA ALA A 328 -18.75 16.35 9.65
C ALA A 328 -19.09 17.62 10.44
N THR A 329 -19.29 18.75 9.76
CA THR A 329 -19.49 20.07 10.37
C THR A 329 -20.92 20.59 10.25
N GLY A 330 -21.75 19.99 9.40
CA GLY A 330 -23.07 20.51 9.03
C GLY A 330 -23.02 21.72 8.10
N ILE A 331 -21.84 22.10 7.59
CA ILE A 331 -21.68 23.23 6.66
C ILE A 331 -22.16 22.79 5.28
N GLU A 332 -23.13 23.51 4.71
CA GLU A 332 -23.60 23.24 3.35
C GLU A 332 -22.57 23.70 2.31
N LEU A 333 -22.30 22.82 1.34
CA LEU A 333 -21.44 23.16 0.21
C LEU A 333 -22.25 23.81 -0.90
N SER A 334 -21.75 24.91 -1.45
CA SER A 334 -22.32 25.46 -2.66
C SER A 334 -22.12 24.50 -3.83
N ASN A 335 -23.14 24.38 -4.69
CA ASN A 335 -23.04 23.58 -5.91
C ASN A 335 -21.85 24.02 -6.77
N TRP A 336 -21.55 25.32 -6.77
CA TRP A 336 -20.40 25.89 -7.45
C TRP A 336 -19.06 25.38 -6.91
N LEU A 337 -18.88 25.29 -5.59
CA LEU A 337 -17.65 24.78 -4.98
C LEU A 337 -17.45 23.29 -5.30
N ILE A 338 -18.53 22.49 -5.28
CA ILE A 338 -18.48 21.08 -5.66
C ILE A 338 -18.07 20.97 -7.14
N SER A 339 -18.72 21.69 -8.04
CA SER A 339 -18.39 21.70 -9.48
C SER A 339 -16.95 22.14 -9.74
N PHE A 340 -16.50 23.22 -9.10
CA PHE A 340 -15.11 23.69 -9.16
C PHE A 340 -14.15 22.56 -8.78
N SER A 341 -14.38 21.94 -7.62
CA SER A 341 -13.53 20.87 -7.10
C SER A 341 -13.47 19.67 -8.04
N MET A 342 -14.61 19.27 -8.62
CA MET A 342 -14.70 18.13 -9.52
C MET A 342 -13.86 18.35 -10.78
N PHE A 343 -14.00 19.51 -11.44
CA PHE A 343 -13.20 19.83 -12.63
C PHE A 343 -11.71 20.01 -12.31
N MET A 344 -11.40 20.66 -11.19
CA MET A 344 -10.03 20.85 -10.73
C MET A 344 -9.33 19.51 -10.44
N PHE A 345 -9.97 18.62 -9.68
CA PHE A 345 -9.41 17.32 -9.35
C PHE A 345 -9.40 16.36 -10.55
N PHE A 346 -10.35 16.49 -11.48
CA PHE A 346 -10.29 15.76 -12.75
C PHE A 346 -9.06 16.18 -13.57
N SER A 347 -8.78 17.48 -13.68
CA SER A 347 -7.57 18.00 -14.31
C SER A 347 -6.30 17.40 -13.67
N LEU A 348 -6.18 17.46 -12.34
CA LEU A 348 -5.03 16.90 -11.62
C LEU A 348 -4.95 15.37 -11.71
N ALA A 349 -6.08 14.66 -11.76
CA ALA A 349 -6.10 13.23 -11.97
C ALA A 349 -5.56 12.84 -13.35
N ILE A 350 -5.84 13.64 -14.39
CA ILE A 350 -5.26 13.44 -15.72
C ILE A 350 -3.76 13.73 -15.71
N VAL A 351 -3.29 14.77 -15.02
CA VAL A 351 -1.84 15.04 -14.86
C VAL A 351 -1.13 13.77 -14.38
N LYS A 352 -1.65 13.13 -13.34
CA LYS A 352 -1.10 11.87 -12.81
C LYS A 352 -1.04 10.77 -13.88
N ARG A 353 -2.08 10.64 -14.72
CA ARG A 353 -2.13 9.66 -15.80
C ARG A 353 -1.11 9.95 -16.90
N VAL A 354 -0.93 11.22 -17.27
CA VAL A 354 0.06 11.66 -18.27
C VAL A 354 1.48 11.41 -17.76
N VAL A 355 1.75 11.65 -16.47
CA VAL A 355 3.04 11.30 -15.85
C VAL A 355 3.31 9.80 -15.95
N GLU A 356 2.32 8.96 -15.60
CA GLU A 356 2.45 7.50 -15.69
C GLU A 356 2.70 7.04 -17.15
N LEU A 357 2.02 7.65 -18.13
CA LEU A 357 2.22 7.39 -19.57
C LEU A 357 3.60 7.80 -20.06
N LYS A 358 4.11 8.98 -19.67
CA LYS A 358 5.46 9.42 -20.05
C LYS A 358 6.56 8.58 -19.42
N SER A 359 6.30 7.97 -18.27
CA SER A 359 7.25 7.06 -17.62
C SER A 359 7.28 5.65 -18.22
N ALA A 360 6.35 5.32 -19.13
CA ALA A 360 6.34 4.03 -19.80
C ALA A 360 7.45 3.97 -20.84
N GLU A 361 8.31 2.95 -20.75
CA GLU A 361 9.45 2.75 -21.65
C GLU A 361 9.06 2.09 -23.00
N SER A 362 7.81 1.69 -23.17
CA SER A 362 7.33 1.03 -24.39
C SER A 362 6.02 1.61 -24.91
N ASP A 363 5.80 1.47 -26.22
CA ASP A 363 4.53 1.79 -26.88
C ASP A 363 3.39 0.80 -26.56
N ALA A 364 3.67 -0.18 -25.69
CA ALA A 364 2.68 -1.15 -25.26
C ALA A 364 1.69 -0.53 -24.25
N LYS A 365 0.54 -1.17 -24.14
CA LYS A 365 -0.46 -0.87 -23.11
C LYS A 365 0.19 -0.88 -21.72
N ILE A 366 -0.07 0.15 -20.91
CA ILE A 366 0.44 0.18 -19.54
C ILE A 366 -0.09 -1.04 -18.75
N LYS A 367 0.83 -1.80 -18.14
CA LYS A 367 0.50 -2.99 -17.34
C LYS A 367 -0.50 -2.62 -16.22
N GLY A 368 -1.68 -3.24 -16.24
CA GLY A 368 -2.74 -3.00 -15.25
C GLY A 368 -3.61 -1.76 -15.50
N ARG A 369 -3.44 -1.05 -16.62
CA ARG A 369 -4.24 0.10 -17.02
C ARG A 369 -4.84 -0.08 -18.41
N GLY A 370 -5.86 0.70 -18.72
CA GLY A 370 -6.55 0.66 -20.02
C GLY A 370 -5.91 1.49 -21.13
N TYR A 371 -4.85 2.25 -20.82
CA TYR A 371 -4.31 3.33 -21.66
C TYR A 371 -3.15 2.91 -22.55
N TYR A 372 -3.04 3.61 -23.69
CA TYR A 372 -1.94 3.56 -24.65
C TYR A 372 -1.24 4.93 -24.73
N PRO A 373 0.07 4.99 -25.03
CA PRO A 373 0.77 6.27 -25.25
C PRO A 373 0.11 7.16 -26.31
N THR A 374 -0.58 6.57 -27.29
CA THR A 374 -1.37 7.27 -28.32
C THR A 374 -2.55 8.06 -27.77
N ASP A 375 -3.05 7.74 -26.57
CA ASP A 375 -4.17 8.45 -25.93
C ASP A 375 -3.76 9.80 -25.32
N MET A 376 -2.45 10.06 -25.25
CA MET A 376 -1.89 11.23 -24.55
C MET A 376 -2.41 12.58 -25.06
N PRO A 377 -2.54 12.84 -26.39
CA PRO A 377 -3.07 14.11 -26.88
C PRO A 377 -4.49 14.40 -26.38
N LEU A 378 -5.36 13.38 -26.37
CA LEU A 378 -6.74 13.50 -25.88
C LEU A 378 -6.77 13.74 -24.37
N LEU A 379 -5.91 13.05 -23.62
CA LEU A 379 -5.76 13.27 -22.18
C LEU A 379 -5.32 14.69 -21.88
N LEU A 380 -4.27 15.19 -22.56
CA LEU A 380 -3.79 16.56 -22.39
C LEU A 380 -4.89 17.58 -22.68
N ALA A 381 -5.59 17.46 -23.81
CA ALA A 381 -6.69 18.35 -24.16
C ALA A 381 -7.78 18.32 -23.07
N SER A 382 -8.23 17.14 -22.67
CA SER A 382 -9.27 16.96 -21.65
C SER A 382 -8.86 17.55 -20.29
N GLY A 383 -7.61 17.34 -19.89
CA GLY A 383 -7.10 17.78 -18.60
C GLY A 383 -6.89 19.30 -18.53
N VAL A 384 -6.34 19.91 -19.57
CA VAL A 384 -6.20 21.37 -19.66
C VAL A 384 -7.58 22.04 -19.71
N SER A 385 -8.49 21.53 -20.56
CA SER A 385 -9.86 22.03 -20.64
C SER A 385 -10.59 21.94 -19.30
N ALA A 386 -10.50 20.82 -18.59
CA ALA A 386 -11.10 20.68 -17.26
C ALA A 386 -10.52 21.70 -16.25
N GLY A 387 -9.21 21.96 -16.30
CA GLY A 387 -8.58 22.97 -15.46
C GLY A 387 -9.07 24.39 -15.76
N TYR A 388 -9.26 24.75 -17.04
CA TYR A 388 -9.79 26.08 -17.38
C TYR A 388 -11.29 26.21 -17.11
N ILE A 389 -12.06 25.11 -17.25
CA ILE A 389 -13.46 25.08 -16.83
C ILE A 389 -13.58 25.25 -15.31
N SER A 390 -12.67 24.68 -14.49
CA SER A 390 -12.71 24.93 -13.05
C SER A 390 -12.52 26.42 -12.75
N ILE A 391 -11.57 27.10 -13.42
CA ILE A 391 -11.39 28.55 -13.25
C ILE A 391 -12.66 29.32 -13.65
N LEU A 392 -13.29 28.98 -14.78
CA LEU A 392 -14.54 29.59 -15.19
C LEU A 392 -15.64 29.41 -14.12
N VAL A 393 -15.80 28.20 -13.61
CA VAL A 393 -16.76 27.88 -12.54
C VAL A 393 -16.46 28.67 -11.27
N PHE A 394 -15.19 28.87 -10.93
CA PHE A 394 -14.78 29.70 -9.80
C PHE A 394 -15.11 31.18 -10.01
N THR A 395 -14.94 31.72 -11.21
CA THR A 395 -15.36 33.09 -11.54
C THR A 395 -16.88 33.25 -11.41
N LEU A 396 -17.66 32.27 -11.90
CA LEU A 396 -19.11 32.25 -11.74
C LEU A 396 -19.56 32.14 -10.28
N TYR A 397 -18.79 31.42 -9.45
CA TYR A 397 -19.02 31.38 -8.00
C TYR A 397 -18.91 32.76 -7.37
N ILE A 398 -17.86 33.53 -7.71
CA ILE A 398 -17.63 34.87 -7.16
C ILE A 398 -18.78 35.83 -7.54
N ASP A 399 -19.30 35.71 -8.76
CA ASP A 399 -20.39 36.54 -9.27
C ASP A 399 -21.78 36.16 -8.69
N SER A 400 -21.87 35.06 -7.95
CA SER A 400 -23.13 34.61 -7.37
C SER A 400 -23.59 35.51 -6.21
N TYR A 401 -24.90 35.64 -6.01
CA TYR A 401 -25.45 36.45 -4.91
C TYR A 401 -24.98 35.97 -3.51
N ALA A 402 -24.75 34.66 -3.35
CA ALA A 402 -24.34 34.07 -2.08
C ALA A 402 -22.91 34.48 -1.66
N SER A 403 -21.96 34.60 -2.60
CA SER A 403 -20.60 35.08 -2.31
C SER A 403 -20.59 36.56 -1.95
N MET A 404 -21.43 37.37 -2.60
CA MET A 404 -21.52 38.81 -2.32
C MET A 404 -22.01 39.15 -0.91
N GLN A 405 -22.70 38.23 -0.22
CA GLN A 405 -23.15 38.43 1.16
C GLN A 405 -22.12 37.97 2.21
N ILE A 406 -21.19 37.08 1.84
CA ILE A 406 -20.21 36.47 2.76
C ILE A 406 -18.90 37.28 2.81
N TYR A 407 -18.57 37.98 1.72
CA TYR A 407 -17.31 38.71 1.59
C TYR A 407 -17.55 40.22 1.57
N ASP A 408 -16.77 40.97 2.35
CA ASP A 408 -16.76 42.44 2.35
C ASP A 408 -16.20 43.00 1.03
N ASN A 409 -15.17 42.36 0.49
CA ASN A 409 -14.50 42.75 -0.75
C ASN A 409 -14.48 41.61 -1.78
N PRO A 410 -15.64 41.18 -2.33
CA PRO A 410 -15.74 40.03 -3.22
C PRO A 410 -14.93 40.23 -4.50
N ASN A 411 -14.72 41.48 -4.93
CA ASN A 411 -13.95 41.80 -6.12
C ASN A 411 -12.47 41.36 -6.04
N ALA A 412 -11.90 41.29 -4.83
CA ALA A 412 -10.54 40.81 -4.63
C ALA A 412 -10.38 39.33 -5.02
N LEU A 413 -11.45 38.53 -4.91
CA LEU A 413 -11.43 37.11 -5.29
C LEU A 413 -11.24 36.90 -6.79
N TYR A 414 -11.62 37.87 -7.65
CA TYR A 414 -11.35 37.77 -9.09
C TYR A 414 -9.85 37.69 -9.40
N LEU A 415 -8.98 38.20 -8.54
CA LEU A 415 -7.53 38.10 -8.69
C LEU A 415 -7.00 36.67 -8.48
N ILE A 416 -7.78 35.78 -7.85
CA ILE A 416 -7.43 34.36 -7.71
C ILE A 416 -7.51 33.64 -9.06
N ALA A 417 -8.45 34.01 -9.94
CA ALA A 417 -8.62 33.39 -11.26
C ALA A 417 -7.35 33.45 -12.15
N PRO A 418 -6.69 34.61 -12.38
CA PRO A 418 -5.44 34.65 -13.14
C PRO A 418 -4.29 33.92 -12.45
N ILE A 419 -4.23 33.90 -11.10
CA ILE A 419 -3.22 33.12 -10.37
C ILE A 419 -3.41 31.63 -10.61
N LEU A 420 -4.65 31.12 -10.50
CA LEU A 420 -5.00 29.75 -10.80
C LEU A 420 -4.70 29.40 -12.26
N PHE A 421 -4.97 30.30 -13.20
CA PHE A 421 -4.66 30.11 -14.62
C PHE A 421 -3.17 29.91 -14.86
N VAL A 422 -2.33 30.78 -14.29
CA VAL A 422 -0.87 30.66 -14.39
C VAL A 422 -0.39 29.37 -13.72
N TRP A 423 -0.90 29.06 -12.53
CA TRP A 423 -0.52 27.87 -11.79
C TRP A 423 -0.88 26.57 -12.54
N LEU A 424 -2.12 26.45 -13.02
CA LEU A 424 -2.58 25.30 -13.81
C LEU A 424 -1.78 25.14 -15.09
N THR A 425 -1.56 26.24 -15.82
CA THR A 425 -0.75 26.22 -17.05
C THR A 425 0.68 25.76 -16.74
N ARG A 426 1.26 26.20 -15.62
CA ARG A 426 2.59 25.74 -15.16
C ARG A 426 2.59 24.26 -14.80
N VAL A 427 1.60 23.76 -14.09
CA VAL A 427 1.47 22.32 -13.77
C VAL A 427 1.44 21.48 -15.04
N TRP A 428 0.64 21.87 -16.03
CA TRP A 428 0.56 21.19 -17.32
C TRP A 428 1.85 21.29 -18.14
N LEU A 429 2.53 22.44 -18.13
CA LEU A 429 3.81 22.64 -18.80
C LEU A 429 4.92 21.74 -18.22
N ILE A 430 5.03 21.66 -16.89
CA ILE A 430 6.01 20.80 -16.20
C ILE A 430 5.72 19.32 -16.50
N THR A 431 4.44 18.96 -16.48
CA THR A 431 3.97 17.60 -16.82
C THR A 431 4.32 17.24 -18.26
N TRP A 432 4.05 18.14 -19.21
CA TRP A 432 4.38 17.95 -20.61
C TRP A 432 5.90 17.83 -20.82
N ARG A 433 6.72 18.56 -20.07
CA ARG A 433 8.19 18.45 -20.13
C ARG A 433 8.76 17.20 -19.47
N GLY A 434 7.95 16.38 -18.80
CA GLY A 434 8.41 15.16 -18.13
C GLY A 434 9.08 15.38 -16.77
N ASN A 435 9.01 16.60 -16.23
CA ASN A 435 9.65 16.98 -14.96
C ASN A 435 8.73 16.81 -13.74
N MET A 436 7.49 16.36 -13.96
CA MET A 436 6.53 16.08 -12.89
C MET A 436 6.73 14.63 -12.41
N HIS A 437 7.33 14.45 -11.24
CA HIS A 437 7.58 13.13 -10.65
C HIS A 437 6.67 12.78 -9.48
N ASP A 438 6.11 13.81 -8.83
CA ASP A 438 5.25 13.68 -7.66
C ASP A 438 3.76 13.69 -8.05
N ASP A 439 2.91 13.22 -7.15
CA ASP A 439 1.46 13.43 -7.24
C ASP A 439 1.18 14.96 -7.26
N PRO A 440 0.24 15.47 -8.08
CA PRO A 440 0.08 16.91 -8.26
C PRO A 440 -0.24 17.67 -6.96
N VAL A 441 -0.92 17.03 -6.01
CA VAL A 441 -1.18 17.61 -4.69
C VAL A 441 0.12 17.70 -3.88
N ALA A 442 0.97 16.67 -3.93
CA ALA A 442 2.27 16.69 -3.28
C ALA A 442 3.21 17.72 -3.94
N PHE A 443 3.15 17.87 -5.27
CA PHE A 443 3.86 18.91 -5.99
C PHE A 443 3.45 20.30 -5.51
N ALA A 444 2.15 20.57 -5.39
CA ALA A 444 1.64 21.85 -4.90
C ALA A 444 2.18 22.22 -3.50
N ILE A 445 2.36 21.22 -2.64
CA ILE A 445 2.86 21.39 -1.27
C ILE A 445 4.38 21.58 -1.22
N LYS A 446 5.16 20.94 -2.11
CA LYS A 446 6.64 21.01 -2.05
C LYS A 446 7.24 22.12 -2.91
N ASP A 447 6.58 22.48 -4.00
CA ASP A 447 7.09 23.44 -4.97
C ASP A 447 6.94 24.88 -4.46
N ARG A 448 8.08 25.58 -4.31
CA ARG A 448 8.12 26.95 -3.76
C ARG A 448 7.23 27.93 -4.52
N THR A 449 7.19 27.85 -5.85
CA THR A 449 6.35 28.74 -6.66
C THR A 449 4.87 28.49 -6.38
N SER A 450 4.46 27.22 -6.27
CA SER A 450 3.10 26.83 -5.90
C SER A 450 2.73 27.30 -4.50
N GLN A 451 3.66 27.19 -3.53
CA GLN A 451 3.46 27.71 -2.18
C GLN A 451 3.26 29.24 -2.17
N VAL A 452 4.09 29.99 -2.88
CA VAL A 452 3.96 31.46 -2.98
C VAL A 452 2.62 31.85 -3.60
N MET A 453 2.22 31.21 -4.71
CA MET A 453 0.90 31.43 -5.32
C MET A 453 -0.24 31.08 -4.35
N GLY A 454 -0.11 29.98 -3.61
CA GLY A 454 -1.06 29.59 -2.57
C GLY A 454 -1.20 30.61 -1.45
N LEU A 455 -0.08 31.15 -0.96
CA LEU A 455 -0.06 32.19 0.07
C LEU A 455 -0.69 33.50 -0.42
N ILE A 456 -0.43 33.89 -1.68
CA ILE A 456 -1.08 35.07 -2.28
C ILE A 456 -2.59 34.86 -2.39
N MET A 457 -3.04 33.68 -2.84
CA MET A 457 -4.48 33.36 -2.88
C MET A 457 -5.10 33.39 -1.48
N LEU A 458 -4.41 32.86 -0.47
CA LEU A 458 -4.87 32.91 0.92
C LEU A 458 -5.00 34.36 1.41
N ALA A 459 -4.00 35.21 1.14
CA ALA A 459 -4.04 36.63 1.49
C ALA A 459 -5.17 37.40 0.79
N LEU A 460 -5.49 37.04 -0.46
CA LEU A 460 -6.64 37.60 -1.18
C LEU A 460 -7.97 37.14 -0.56
N ILE A 461 -8.07 35.89 -0.13
CA ILE A 461 -9.26 35.38 0.56
C ILE A 461 -9.44 36.11 1.89
N THR A 462 -8.39 36.24 2.71
CA THR A 462 -8.49 36.97 4.00
C THR A 462 -8.88 38.43 3.79
N PHE A 463 -8.24 39.11 2.83
CA PHE A 463 -8.62 40.48 2.48
C PHE A 463 -10.07 40.59 1.99
N ALA A 464 -10.55 39.61 1.22
CA ALA A 464 -11.94 39.57 0.78
C ALA A 464 -12.93 39.44 1.95
N THR A 465 -12.53 38.79 3.05
CA THR A 465 -13.35 38.61 4.26
C THR A 465 -13.40 39.81 5.19
N GLY A 466 -12.60 40.85 4.95
CA GLY A 466 -12.54 42.04 5.81
C GLY A 466 -11.62 41.93 7.02
N VAL A 467 -10.83 40.85 7.11
CA VAL A 467 -9.73 40.65 8.09
C VAL A 467 -8.41 41.07 7.45
#